data_AF-A0A0J8REN5-F1
#
_entry.id   AF-A0A0J8REN5-F1
#
_cell.length_a   1.000
_cell.length_b   1.000
_cell.length_c   1.000
_cell.angle_alpha   90.00
_cell.angle_beta   90.00
_cell.angle_gamma   90.00
#
_symmetry.space_group_name_H-M   'P 1'
#
loop_
_entity.id
_entity.type
_entity.pdbx_description
1 polymer ?
#
loop_
_entity_poly.entity_id
_entity_poly.type
_entity_poly.pdbx_seq_one_letter_code
_entity_poly.pdbx_strand_id
1 'polypeptide(L)'
;MSLPMLSPFQITGPTVEPYPGTFCMPQVPLPPNITVNVGDNATIQVVEIAKHGAALYNCVDITFAEPEDVEQVTRRNCFNSSHLTAQYIYTVDVDKSAAAHPQMISAGLFLIPLLLVGYFGNLF
;
A
#
# COMPACT_ATOMS: atom_id res chain seq x y z
N MET A 1 -1.57 7.10 -18.31
CA MET A 1 -2.43 6.36 -17.37
C MET A 1 -1.75 5.04 -17.05
N SER A 2 -1.67 4.62 -15.79
CA SER A 2 -1.19 3.29 -15.42
C SER A 2 -2.35 2.30 -15.46
N LEU A 3 -2.10 1.07 -15.89
CA LEU A 3 -3.08 -0.01 -15.96
C LEU A 3 -2.66 -1.13 -14.99
N PRO A 4 -2.74 -0.90 -13.67
CA PRO A 4 -2.33 -1.90 -12.69
C PRO A 4 -3.24 -3.12 -12.77
N MET A 5 -2.64 -4.30 -12.92
CA MET A 5 -3.36 -5.58 -12.88
C MET A 5 -3.58 -6.07 -11.44
N LEU A 6 -2.72 -5.67 -10.51
CA LEU A 6 -2.77 -6.05 -9.11
C LEU A 6 -2.59 -4.83 -8.21
N SER A 7 -3.24 -4.85 -7.05
CA SER A 7 -2.99 -3.87 -5.99
C SER A 7 -1.55 -4.00 -5.47
N PRO A 8 -0.91 -2.90 -5.05
CA PRO A 8 0.43 -2.95 -4.47
C PRO A 8 0.48 -3.87 -3.24
N PHE A 9 1.53 -4.66 -3.17
CA PHE A 9 1.86 -5.50 -2.02
C PHE A 9 3.36 -5.45 -1.76
N GLN A 10 3.74 -5.74 -0.53
CA GLN A 10 5.12 -5.86 -0.12
C GLN A 10 5.50 -7.33 -0.04
N ILE A 11 6.68 -7.68 -0.53
CA ILE A 11 7.34 -8.96 -0.26
C ILE A 11 8.28 -8.76 0.93
N THR A 12 8.18 -9.61 1.94
CA THR A 12 9.03 -9.60 3.13
C THR A 12 9.81 -10.91 3.21
N GLY A 13 11.14 -10.81 3.15
CA GLY A 13 12.09 -11.90 3.36
C GLY A 13 12.60 -12.00 4.81
N PRO A 14 13.47 -12.98 5.11
CA PRO A 14 13.97 -13.25 6.46
C PRO A 14 14.96 -12.19 6.96
N THR A 15 15.62 -11.48 6.06
CA THR A 15 16.62 -10.45 6.37
C THR A 15 16.39 -9.20 5.51
N VAL A 16 17.14 -8.13 5.79
CA VAL A 16 17.17 -6.90 4.97
C VAL A 16 18.15 -7.00 3.80
N GLU A 17 18.97 -8.05 3.78
CA GLU A 17 19.89 -8.37 2.68
C GLU A 17 19.13 -9.03 1.52
N PRO A 18 19.72 -9.13 0.33
CA PRO A 18 19.08 -9.83 -0.79
C PRO A 18 18.64 -11.24 -0.42
N TYR A 19 17.35 -11.52 -0.53
CA TYR A 19 16.73 -12.81 -0.25
C TYR A 19 16.33 -13.51 -1.56
N PRO A 20 17.21 -14.31 -2.17
CA PRO A 20 16.86 -15.01 -3.40
C PRO A 20 15.73 -16.01 -3.15
N GLY A 21 14.89 -16.21 -4.17
CA GLY A 21 13.76 -17.13 -4.12
C GLY A 21 12.81 -16.90 -5.28
N THR A 22 11.71 -17.65 -5.28
CA THR A 22 10.65 -17.52 -6.25
C THR A 22 9.43 -16.91 -5.57
N PHE A 23 8.85 -15.91 -6.21
CA PHE A 23 7.53 -15.38 -5.87
C PHE A 23 6.67 -15.41 -7.13
N CYS A 24 5.51 -16.06 -7.05
CA CYS A 24 4.61 -16.29 -8.15
C CYS A 24 3.16 -15.95 -7.79
N MET A 25 2.47 -15.35 -8.75
CA MET A 25 1.05 -15.06 -8.70
C MET A 25 0.38 -15.93 -9.76
N PRO A 26 -0.38 -16.97 -9.37
CA PRO A 26 -0.89 -17.95 -10.33
C PRO A 26 -1.94 -17.39 -11.29
N GLN A 27 -2.60 -16.30 -10.88
CA GLN A 27 -3.63 -15.62 -11.66
C GLN A 27 -3.40 -14.11 -11.53
N VAL A 28 -3.20 -13.45 -12.66
CA VAL A 28 -3.05 -12.00 -12.76
C VAL A 28 -4.16 -11.53 -13.71
N PRO A 29 -5.17 -10.79 -13.22
CA PRO A 29 -6.32 -10.43 -14.04
C PRO A 29 -5.97 -9.33 -15.03
N LEU A 30 -6.73 -9.25 -16.12
CA LEU A 30 -6.64 -8.10 -17.04
C LEU A 30 -7.02 -6.81 -16.30
N PRO A 31 -6.42 -5.66 -16.68
CA PRO A 31 -6.83 -4.38 -16.13
C PRO A 31 -8.32 -4.12 -16.41
N PRO A 32 -9.00 -3.35 -15.53
CA PRO A 32 -10.42 -3.09 -15.67
C PRO A 32 -10.74 -2.41 -17.00
N ASN A 33 -11.88 -2.80 -17.60
CA ASN A 33 -12.38 -2.25 -18.87
C ASN A 33 -11.47 -2.51 -20.07
N ILE A 34 -10.62 -3.54 -20.03
CA ILE A 34 -9.85 -4.00 -21.17
C ILE A 34 -10.38 -5.35 -21.64
N THR A 35 -10.66 -5.45 -22.93
CA THR A 35 -10.97 -6.69 -23.64
C THR A 35 -9.83 -7.01 -24.59
N VAL A 36 -9.46 -8.28 -24.67
CA VAL A 36 -8.37 -8.77 -25.53
C VAL A 36 -8.88 -9.90 -26.41
N ASN A 37 -8.27 -10.06 -27.57
CA ASN A 37 -8.51 -11.14 -28.50
C ASN A 37 -7.27 -12.00 -28.65
N VAL A 38 -7.44 -13.24 -29.11
CA VAL A 38 -6.32 -14.11 -29.50
C VAL A 38 -5.50 -13.42 -30.59
N GLY A 39 -4.18 -13.42 -30.44
CA GLY A 39 -3.22 -12.77 -31.31
C GLY A 39 -2.88 -11.32 -30.91
N ASP A 40 -3.60 -10.72 -29.95
CA ASP A 40 -3.24 -9.40 -29.44
C ASP A 40 -1.89 -9.46 -28.71
N ASN A 41 -1.04 -8.45 -28.93
CA ASN A 41 0.23 -8.31 -28.24
C ASN A 41 0.11 -7.35 -27.07
N ALA A 42 0.74 -7.69 -25.96
CA ALA A 42 0.83 -6.83 -24.78
C ALA A 42 2.20 -6.97 -24.11
N THR A 43 2.57 -5.97 -23.34
CA THR A 43 3.76 -6.00 -22.48
C THR A 43 3.30 -5.97 -21.04
N ILE A 44 3.65 -7.01 -20.27
CA ILE A 44 3.48 -6.99 -18.82
C ILE A 44 4.72 -6.33 -18.23
N GLN A 45 4.50 -5.31 -17.40
CA GLN A 45 5.56 -4.65 -16.65
C GLN A 45 5.50 -5.08 -15.19
N VAL A 46 6.58 -5.71 -14.71
CA VAL A 46 6.82 -5.94 -13.29
C VAL A 46 7.57 -4.72 -12.75
N VAL A 47 7.00 -4.10 -11.72
CA VAL A 47 7.59 -2.98 -11.01
C VAL A 47 7.86 -3.41 -9.59
N GLU A 48 9.12 -3.37 -9.18
CA GLU A 48 9.54 -3.63 -7.81
C GLU A 48 10.18 -2.37 -7.23
N ILE A 49 9.80 -2.02 -6.00
CA ILE A 49 10.36 -0.88 -5.28
C ILE A 49 11.09 -1.42 -4.05
N ALA A 50 12.40 -1.21 -4.01
CA ALA A 50 13.23 -1.57 -2.86
C ALA A 50 12.91 -0.67 -1.66
N LYS A 51 13.21 -1.14 -0.44
CA LYS A 51 12.98 -0.38 0.81
C LYS A 51 13.66 0.99 0.83
N HIS A 52 14.80 1.13 0.15
CA HIS A 52 15.53 2.40 0.02
C HIS A 52 15.01 3.30 -1.12
N GLY A 53 13.88 2.96 -1.73
CA GLY A 53 13.19 3.78 -2.73
C GLY A 53 13.68 3.63 -4.17
N ALA A 54 14.67 2.77 -4.45
CA ALA A 54 15.00 2.47 -5.85
C ALA A 54 13.91 1.58 -6.47
N ALA A 55 13.68 1.78 -7.76
CA ALA A 55 12.73 0.98 -8.52
C ALA A 55 13.46 0.13 -9.57
N LEU A 56 13.00 -1.10 -9.72
CA LEU A 56 13.40 -2.02 -10.79
C LEU A 56 12.19 -2.26 -11.68
N TYR A 57 12.42 -2.23 -12.99
CA TYR A 57 11.41 -2.42 -14.01
C TYR A 57 11.83 -3.58 -14.88
N ASN A 58 10.96 -4.57 -15.04
CA ASN A 58 11.18 -5.68 -15.96
C ASN A 58 9.95 -5.83 -16.85
N CYS A 59 10.18 -6.06 -18.14
CA CYS A 59 9.12 -6.20 -19.13
C CYS A 59 9.16 -7.60 -19.72
N VAL A 60 7.98 -8.17 -19.90
CA VAL A 60 7.79 -9.39 -20.69
C VAL A 60 6.71 -9.13 -21.74
N ASP A 61 7.09 -9.35 -22.99
CA ASP A 61 6.16 -9.26 -24.11
C ASP A 61 5.42 -10.59 -24.24
N ILE A 62 4.10 -10.50 -24.39
CA ILE A 62 3.20 -11.64 -24.50
C ILE A 62 2.31 -11.48 -25.73
N THR A 63 1.80 -12.60 -26.21
CA THR A 63 0.72 -12.66 -27.19
C THR A 63 -0.41 -13.45 -26.54
N PHE A 64 -1.62 -12.89 -26.56
CA PHE A 64 -2.80 -13.59 -26.06
C PHE A 64 -3.12 -14.79 -26.95
N ALA A 65 -3.41 -15.93 -26.34
CA ALA A 65 -3.64 -17.19 -27.01
C ALA A 65 -4.79 -17.96 -26.34
N GLU A 66 -5.29 -19.01 -27.00
CA GLU A 66 -6.27 -19.90 -26.40
C GLU A 66 -5.66 -20.70 -25.24
N PRO A 67 -6.45 -21.11 -24.22
CA PRO A 67 -5.93 -21.83 -23.05
C PRO A 67 -5.20 -23.15 -23.37
N GLU A 68 -5.49 -23.77 -24.50
CA GLU A 68 -4.87 -25.01 -24.97
C GLU A 68 -3.48 -24.81 -25.61
N ASP A 69 -3.18 -23.61 -26.08
CA ASP A 69 -1.92 -23.25 -26.72
C ASP A 69 -0.88 -22.70 -25.72
N VAL A 70 -1.24 -22.58 -24.43
CA VAL A 70 -0.39 -22.05 -23.38
C VAL A 70 0.01 -23.11 -22.36
N GLU A 71 1.23 -23.01 -21.82
CA GLU A 71 1.66 -23.89 -20.75
C GLU A 71 0.77 -23.71 -19.51
N GLN A 72 0.25 -24.82 -18.98
CA GLN A 72 -0.57 -24.78 -17.78
C GLN A 72 0.25 -24.33 -16.57
N VAL A 73 -0.30 -23.39 -15.81
CA VAL A 73 0.26 -22.99 -14.52
C VAL A 73 0.07 -24.13 -13.52
N THR A 74 1.17 -24.70 -13.04
CA THR A 74 1.21 -25.79 -12.06
C THR A 74 2.03 -25.39 -10.85
N ARG A 75 1.96 -26.19 -9.77
CA ARG A 75 2.82 -25.97 -8.58
C ARG A 75 4.32 -26.16 -8.85
N ARG A 76 4.70 -26.65 -10.04
CA ARG A 76 6.11 -26.83 -10.40
C ARG A 76 6.70 -25.59 -11.07
N ASN A 77 5.93 -24.90 -11.91
CA ASN A 77 6.38 -23.70 -12.61
C ASN A 77 5.96 -22.39 -11.90
N CYS A 78 4.95 -22.43 -11.03
CA CYS A 78 4.52 -21.32 -10.20
C CYS A 78 4.50 -21.72 -8.73
N PHE A 79 5.52 -21.30 -7.97
CA PHE A 79 5.65 -21.59 -6.55
C PHE A 79 6.27 -20.42 -5.79
N ASN A 80 5.93 -20.31 -4.51
CA ASN A 80 6.54 -19.36 -3.59
C ASN A 80 7.56 -20.07 -2.71
N SER A 81 8.75 -19.50 -2.58
CA SER A 81 9.73 -19.96 -1.59
C SER A 81 9.19 -19.78 -0.17
N SER A 82 9.48 -20.73 0.72
CA SER A 82 8.90 -20.80 2.07
C SER A 82 9.36 -19.68 3.01
N HIS A 83 10.50 -19.06 2.73
CA HIS A 83 11.06 -17.95 3.50
C HIS A 83 10.57 -16.57 3.04
N LEU A 84 9.67 -16.52 2.05
CA LEU A 84 9.08 -15.28 1.55
C LEU A 84 7.62 -15.16 1.98
N THR A 85 7.22 -13.96 2.38
CA THR A 85 5.84 -13.63 2.72
C THR A 85 5.38 -12.41 1.95
N ALA A 86 4.07 -12.27 1.72
CA ALA A 86 3.50 -11.08 1.10
C ALA A 86 2.45 -10.44 2.01
N GLN A 87 2.43 -9.10 2.02
CA GLN A 87 1.47 -8.29 2.76
C GLN A 87 0.88 -7.22 1.85
N TYR A 88 -0.42 -6.98 1.94
CA TYR A 88 -1.05 -5.89 1.20
C TYR A 88 -0.61 -4.52 1.73
N ILE A 89 -0.38 -3.58 0.82
CA ILE A 89 -0.12 -2.18 1.14
C ILE A 89 -1.42 -1.40 0.92
N TYR A 90 -1.80 -0.60 1.90
CA TYR A 90 -2.94 0.30 1.82
C TYR A 90 -2.55 1.68 2.34
N THR A 91 -3.15 2.71 1.75
CA THR A 91 -2.99 4.09 2.20
C THR A 91 -4.01 4.40 3.28
N VAL A 92 -3.57 5.11 4.33
CA VAL A 92 -4.47 5.66 5.35
C VAL A 92 -4.42 7.19 5.29
N ASP A 93 -5.57 7.82 5.51
CA ASP A 93 -5.67 9.27 5.62
C ASP A 93 -5.19 9.67 7.03
N VAL A 94 -3.96 10.17 7.10
CA VAL A 94 -3.31 10.53 8.36
C VAL A 94 -3.93 11.80 8.95
N ASP A 95 -4.44 12.72 8.10
CA ASP A 95 -5.03 13.99 8.53
C ASP A 95 -6.36 13.79 9.28
N LYS A 96 -7.13 12.75 8.92
CA LYS A 96 -8.37 12.38 9.62
C LYS A 96 -8.17 11.49 10.86
N SER A 97 -6.95 10.96 11.04
CA SER A 97 -6.60 10.05 12.14
C SER A 97 -6.09 10.78 13.39
N ALA A 98 -5.87 12.10 13.31
CA ALA A 98 -5.66 12.94 14.47
C ALA A 98 -6.98 13.04 15.24
N ALA A 99 -7.17 12.15 16.21
CA ALA A 99 -8.23 12.27 17.22
C ALA A 99 -8.23 13.73 17.71
N ALA A 100 -9.39 14.38 17.63
CA ALA A 100 -9.59 15.73 18.16
C ALA A 100 -8.99 15.76 19.57
N HIS A 101 -7.85 16.41 19.73
CA HIS A 101 -7.30 16.68 21.04
C HIS A 101 -8.37 17.52 21.72
N PRO A 102 -9.07 17.04 22.77
CA PRO A 102 -9.98 17.90 23.47
C PRO A 102 -9.08 18.94 24.09
N GLN A 103 -9.06 20.14 23.50
CA GLN A 103 -8.50 21.29 24.17
C GLN A 103 -9.35 21.43 25.42
N MET A 104 -8.84 20.92 26.55
CA MET A 104 -9.32 21.31 27.86
C MET A 104 -9.11 22.83 27.91
N ILE A 105 -10.14 23.57 27.50
CA ILE A 105 -10.28 24.98 27.85
C ILE A 105 -10.33 24.96 29.37
N SER A 106 -9.19 25.25 30.00
CA SER A 106 -9.11 25.44 31.44
C SER A 106 -10.00 26.62 31.79
N ALA A 107 -11.24 26.32 32.19
CA ALA A 107 -12.22 27.28 32.68
C ALA A 107 -11.77 27.98 34.00
N GLY A 108 -10.56 27.70 34.49
CA GLY A 108 -10.00 28.28 35.70
C GLY A 108 -9.46 29.71 35.56
N LEU A 109 -9.20 30.21 34.34
CA LEU A 109 -8.60 31.54 34.15
C LEU A 109 -9.58 32.71 34.23
N PHE A 110 -10.89 32.48 34.22
CA PHE A 110 -11.90 33.56 34.33
C PHE A 110 -12.33 33.88 35.77
N LEU A 111 -11.92 33.11 36.78
CA LEU A 111 -12.27 33.37 38.19
C LEU A 111 -11.29 34.32 38.90
N ILE A 112 -10.08 34.49 38.38
CA ILE A 112 -9.03 35.32 38.99
C ILE A 112 -9.38 36.83 38.96
N PRO A 113 -9.93 37.40 37.86
CA PRO A 113 -10.30 38.81 37.85
C PRO A 113 -11.47 39.14 38.81
N LEU A 114 -12.43 38.22 38.95
CA LEU A 114 -13.60 38.40 39.83
C LEU A 114 -13.22 38.38 41.32
N LEU A 115 -12.29 37.51 41.71
CA LEU A 115 -11.80 37.46 43.09
C LEU A 115 -10.96 38.69 43.45
N LEU A 116 -10.19 39.24 42.51
CA LEU A 116 -9.42 40.47 42.73
C LEU A 116 -10.33 41.70 42.86
N VAL A 117 -11.38 41.82 42.04
CA VAL A 117 -12.35 42.92 42.17
C VAL A 117 -13.12 42.83 43.50
N GLY A 118 -13.50 41.62 43.94
CA GLY A 118 -14.12 41.42 45.24
C GLY A 118 -13.20 41.74 46.43
N TYR A 119 -11.90 41.49 46.30
CA TYR A 119 -10.91 41.78 47.34
C TYR A 119 -10.63 43.29 47.47
N PHE A 120 -10.49 44.00 46.35
CA PHE A 120 -10.24 45.45 46.37
C PHE A 120 -11.49 46.30 46.59
N GLY A 121 -12.69 45.78 46.30
CA GLY A 121 -13.97 46.46 46.55
C GLY A 121 -14.39 46.54 48.02
N ASN A 122 -13.71 45.83 48.93
CA ASN A 122 -13.96 45.88 50.38
C ASN A 122 -12.93 46.72 51.15
N LEU A 123 -12.05 47.45 50.45
CA LEU A 123 -11.00 48.29 51.06
C LEU A 123 -11.23 49.81 50.90
N PHE A 124 -12.43 50.23 50.49
CA PHE A 124 -12.91 51.61 50.53
C PHE A 124 -14.31 51.69 51.13
#